data_AF-A0A6J0J238-F1
#
_entry.id   AF-A0A6J0J238-F1
#
_cell.length_a   1.000
_cell.length_b   1.000
_cell.length_c   1.000
_cell.angle_alpha   90.00
_cell.angle_beta   90.00
_cell.angle_gamma   90.00
#
_symmetry.space_group_name_H-M   'P 1'
#
loop_
_entity.id
_entity.type
_entity.pdbx_description
1 polymer ?
#
loop_
_entity_poly.entity_id
_entity_poly.type
_entity_poly.pdbx_seq_one_letter_code
_entity_poly.pdbx_strand_id
1 'polypeptide(L)'
;MEELLSRPISADSSWRRERILHVPLCQEDCEQWWEDCRDAVTCKENWHKGWNWATGRNRCPWGSLCRPFSEVFPRPKDLCEKIWSHSYRYTTARRGSGRCIQMWFDPAQGNPNVAVAKYYSWKKRSSPAGLEDVAPESDHAVCALPWSVLVLLPLALVLLPEAARGCGSHGWGSL
;
A
#
# COMPACT_ATOMS: atom_id res chain seq x y z
N MET A 1 -0.92 15.81 -13.78
CA MET A 1 -0.68 15.28 -12.41
C MET A 1 -1.79 14.33 -11.97
N GLU A 2 -2.97 14.35 -12.61
CA GLU A 2 -4.05 13.37 -12.37
C GLU A 2 -3.71 11.93 -12.78
N GLU A 3 -2.87 11.73 -13.80
CA GLU A 3 -2.48 10.39 -14.28
C GLU A 3 -1.37 9.72 -13.43
N LEU A 4 -0.84 10.44 -12.43
CA LEU A 4 0.44 10.13 -11.80
C LEU A 4 0.35 9.25 -10.55
N LEU A 5 -0.85 9.05 -10.02
CA LEU A 5 -1.07 8.43 -8.72
C LEU A 5 -2.21 7.45 -8.79
N SER A 6 -1.90 6.22 -9.24
CA SER A 6 -2.47 4.93 -8.81
C SER A 6 -3.77 4.99 -7.99
N ARG A 7 -4.85 5.58 -8.53
CA ARG A 7 -6.11 5.90 -7.84
C ARG A 7 -5.86 6.72 -6.56
N PRO A 8 -6.11 8.04 -6.56
CA PRO A 8 -6.06 8.79 -5.31
C PRO A 8 -6.94 8.11 -4.27
N ILE A 9 -6.38 7.94 -3.07
CA ILE A 9 -7.10 7.28 -1.98
C ILE A 9 -8.23 8.23 -1.57
N SER A 10 -9.43 7.67 -1.37
CA SER A 10 -10.58 8.45 -0.89
C SER A 10 -10.16 9.24 0.34
N ALA A 11 -10.21 10.56 0.22
CA ALA A 11 -10.09 11.46 1.35
C ALA A 11 -11.53 11.79 1.74
N ASP A 12 -12.04 11.20 2.80
CA ASP A 12 -13.35 11.60 3.33
C ASP A 12 -13.16 12.86 4.18
N SER A 13 -13.01 13.99 3.50
CA SER A 13 -12.83 15.30 4.11
C SER A 13 -13.79 16.31 3.49
N SER A 14 -14.18 17.32 4.25
CA SER A 14 -15.15 18.34 3.83
C SER A 14 -14.74 19.14 2.59
N TRP A 15 -13.49 19.05 2.14
CA TRP A 15 -12.91 19.93 1.12
C TRP A 15 -12.17 19.21 -0.01
N ARG A 16 -11.98 17.89 0.07
CA ARG A 16 -11.31 17.09 -0.97
C ARG A 16 -11.77 15.65 -0.90
N ARG A 17 -12.12 15.04 -2.05
CA ARG A 17 -12.58 13.64 -2.18
C ARG A 17 -11.45 12.62 -2.32
N GLU A 18 -10.26 13.08 -2.73
CA GLU A 18 -9.19 12.25 -3.24
C GLU A 18 -7.85 12.80 -2.76
N ARG A 19 -6.90 11.98 -2.34
CA ARG A 19 -5.57 12.46 -1.98
C ARG A 19 -4.44 11.57 -2.45
N ILE A 20 -3.27 12.20 -2.53
CA ILE A 20 -2.00 11.55 -2.78
C ILE A 20 -1.46 10.96 -1.48
N LEU A 21 -0.82 9.81 -1.60
CA LEU A 21 -0.24 9.08 -0.49
C LEU A 21 1.02 8.35 -0.96
N HIS A 22 2.08 8.45 -0.17
CA HIS A 22 3.35 7.77 -0.37
C HIS A 22 3.96 7.98 -1.76
N VAL A 23 3.79 9.18 -2.32
CA VAL A 23 4.46 9.58 -3.56
C VAL A 23 5.97 9.47 -3.34
N PRO A 24 6.70 8.67 -4.13
CA PRO A 24 8.14 8.47 -3.93
C PRO A 24 8.88 9.75 -4.35
N LEU A 25 9.22 10.63 -3.42
CA LEU A 25 9.92 11.88 -3.71
C LEU A 25 11.41 11.59 -3.93
N CYS A 26 12.02 12.24 -4.93
CA CYS A 26 13.44 12.09 -5.17
C CYS A 26 14.27 12.61 -3.99
N GLN A 27 15.43 11.99 -3.78
CA GLN A 27 16.32 12.30 -2.68
C GLN A 27 16.66 13.81 -2.64
N GLU A 28 17.14 14.34 -3.75
CA GLU A 28 17.56 15.74 -3.86
C GLU A 28 16.42 16.72 -3.58
N ASP A 29 15.22 16.46 -4.11
CA ASP A 29 14.07 17.34 -3.92
C ASP A 29 13.67 17.43 -2.44
N CYS A 30 13.77 16.31 -1.70
CA CYS A 30 13.48 16.30 -0.28
C CYS A 30 14.59 16.95 0.56
N GLU A 31 15.85 16.60 0.27
CA GLU A 31 17.02 17.13 0.99
C GLU A 31 17.15 18.65 0.78
N GLN A 32 17.02 19.13 -0.46
CA GLN A 32 17.12 20.56 -0.76
C GLN A 32 15.97 21.35 -0.13
N TRP A 33 14.73 20.82 -0.18
CA TRP A 33 13.60 21.49 0.48
C TRP A 33 13.84 21.65 1.99
N TRP A 34 14.37 20.61 2.64
CA TRP A 34 14.72 20.68 4.04
C TRP A 34 15.83 21.69 4.31
N GLU A 35 16.89 21.66 3.52
CA GLU A 35 18.04 22.56 3.67
C GLU A 35 17.62 24.03 3.50
N ASP A 36 16.77 24.35 2.52
CA ASP A 36 16.27 25.71 2.29
C ASP A 36 15.40 26.23 3.46
N CYS A 37 14.80 25.32 4.25
CA CYS A 37 13.88 25.66 5.33
C CYS A 37 14.47 25.51 6.73
N ARG A 38 15.68 24.95 6.90
CA ARG A 38 16.22 24.51 8.20
C ARG A 38 16.29 25.60 9.28
N ASP A 39 16.47 26.85 8.87
CA ASP A 39 16.61 28.03 9.75
C ASP A 39 15.28 28.80 9.92
N ALA A 40 14.21 28.38 9.24
CA ALA A 40 12.88 28.91 9.45
C ALA A 40 12.32 28.47 10.81
N VAL A 41 11.09 28.89 11.14
CA VAL A 41 10.39 28.46 12.35
C VAL A 41 9.02 27.87 12.02
N THR A 42 8.60 26.91 12.83
CA THR A 42 7.25 26.37 12.80
C THR A 42 6.83 25.89 14.18
N CYS A 43 5.53 25.68 14.38
CA CYS A 43 4.95 25.23 15.64
C CYS A 43 4.32 23.83 15.53
N LYS A 44 4.52 23.14 14.39
CA LYS A 44 3.96 21.80 14.15
C LYS A 44 4.67 21.04 13.05
N GLU A 45 4.66 19.71 13.23
CA GLU A 45 5.14 18.74 12.25
C GLU A 45 4.10 18.36 11.18
N ASN A 46 2.80 18.53 11.45
CA ASN A 46 1.74 18.18 10.50
C ASN A 46 0.95 19.43 10.14
N TRP A 47 1.00 19.79 8.85
CA TRP A 47 0.38 21.01 8.32
C TRP A 47 -0.96 20.75 7.65
N HIS A 48 -1.39 19.49 7.51
CA HIS A 48 -2.73 19.19 7.01
C HIS A 48 -3.84 19.46 8.04
N LYS A 49 -3.55 19.32 9.34
CA LYS A 49 -4.58 19.37 10.38
C LYS A 49 -4.07 19.98 11.69
N GLY A 50 -5.01 20.33 12.55
CA GLY A 50 -4.71 20.81 13.90
C GLY A 50 -4.18 22.24 13.94
N TRP A 51 -4.49 23.07 12.94
CA TRP A 51 -4.29 24.52 13.03
C TRP A 51 -5.44 25.17 13.80
N ASN A 52 -5.18 26.33 14.42
CA ASN A 52 -6.22 27.21 14.91
C ASN A 52 -6.73 28.10 13.75
N TRP A 53 -8.03 28.05 13.48
CA TRP A 53 -8.68 28.79 12.39
C TRP A 53 -9.62 29.90 12.86
N ALA A 54 -9.61 30.25 14.16
CA ALA A 54 -10.55 31.22 14.75
C ALA A 54 -10.54 32.59 14.04
N THR A 55 -9.43 32.98 13.41
CA THR A 55 -9.28 34.26 12.68
C THR A 55 -9.46 34.11 11.16
N GLY A 56 -9.96 32.97 10.66
CA GLY A 56 -10.08 32.67 9.23
C GLY A 56 -8.75 32.42 8.50
N ARG A 57 -7.62 32.44 9.20
CA ARG A 57 -6.28 32.07 8.70
C ARG A 57 -5.67 31.06 9.66
N ASN A 58 -4.80 30.18 9.17
CA ASN A 58 -4.14 29.21 10.02
C ASN A 58 -3.19 29.91 11.01
N ARG A 59 -3.37 29.60 12.29
CA ARG A 59 -2.51 30.02 13.39
C ARG A 59 -2.02 28.80 14.16
N CYS A 60 -0.88 28.95 14.81
CA CYS A 60 -0.40 27.96 15.76
C CYS A 60 -1.50 27.61 16.79
N PRO A 61 -1.67 26.34 17.16
CA PRO A 61 -2.56 25.94 18.24
C PRO A 61 -2.25 26.66 19.53
N TRP A 62 -3.29 26.80 20.34
CA TRP A 62 -3.19 27.33 21.69
C TRP A 62 -2.13 26.57 22.49
N GLY A 63 -1.26 27.31 23.17
CA GLY A 63 -0.17 26.75 23.98
C GLY A 63 1.02 26.18 23.20
N SER A 64 1.01 26.22 21.86
CA SER A 64 2.19 25.81 21.08
C SER A 64 3.20 26.94 20.91
N LEU A 65 4.48 26.60 20.95
CA LEU A 65 5.59 27.51 20.73
C LEU A 65 6.16 27.34 19.32
N CYS A 66 6.54 28.45 18.69
CA CYS A 66 7.36 28.41 17.49
C CYS A 66 8.76 27.92 17.86
N ARG A 67 9.25 26.94 17.10
CA ARG A 67 10.58 26.35 17.25
C ARG A 67 11.30 26.38 15.90
N PRO A 68 12.65 26.34 15.89
CA PRO A 68 13.41 26.15 14.66
C PRO A 68 12.88 24.96 13.85
N PHE A 69 12.86 25.12 12.53
CA PHE A 69 12.32 24.11 11.62
C PHE A 69 13.09 22.80 11.73
N SER A 70 14.41 22.89 11.90
CA SER A 70 15.31 21.76 12.18
C SER A 70 15.02 21.04 13.51
N GLU A 71 14.43 21.69 14.51
CA GLU A 71 13.99 21.00 15.74
C GLU A 71 12.68 20.23 15.53
N VAL A 72 11.77 20.79 14.72
CA VAL A 72 10.47 20.16 14.42
C VAL A 72 10.62 19.03 13.40
N PHE A 73 11.53 19.20 12.44
CA PHE A 73 11.89 18.23 11.42
C PHE A 73 13.40 17.96 11.47
N PRO A 74 13.89 17.03 12.31
CA PRO A 74 15.32 16.80 12.49
C PRO A 74 16.08 16.30 11.27
N ARG A 75 15.39 15.70 10.31
CA ARG A 75 15.98 15.18 9.07
C ARG A 75 15.08 15.49 7.88
N PRO A 76 15.60 15.51 6.64
CA PRO A 76 14.79 15.68 5.44
C PRO A 76 13.60 14.72 5.35
N LYS A 77 13.82 13.44 5.68
CA LYS A 77 12.75 12.44 5.73
C LYS A 77 11.60 12.84 6.68
N ASP A 78 11.93 13.40 7.84
CA ASP A 78 10.91 13.84 8.80
C ASP A 78 10.05 14.96 8.22
N LEU A 79 10.65 15.91 7.49
CA LEU A 79 9.91 16.94 6.75
C LEU A 79 8.99 16.31 5.71
N CYS A 80 9.56 15.64 4.71
CA CYS A 80 8.84 15.24 3.51
C CYS A 80 7.70 14.24 3.82
N GLU A 81 7.89 13.36 4.81
CA GLU A 81 6.87 12.39 5.16
C GLU A 81 5.80 12.94 6.12
N LYS A 82 6.13 13.86 7.04
CA LYS A 82 5.18 14.26 8.10
C LYS A 82 4.39 15.52 7.77
N ILE A 83 5.00 16.50 7.12
CA ILE A 83 4.40 17.84 6.93
C ILE A 83 3.04 17.78 6.23
N TRP A 84 2.89 16.87 5.27
CA TRP A 84 1.65 16.63 4.55
C TRP A 84 1.06 15.24 4.81
N SER A 85 1.07 14.75 6.06
CA SER A 85 0.43 13.48 6.46
C SER A 85 0.72 12.31 5.50
N HIS A 86 2.00 12.06 5.24
CA HIS A 86 2.50 11.00 4.36
C HIS A 86 2.06 11.10 2.89
N SER A 87 1.70 12.30 2.41
CA SER A 87 1.53 12.54 0.98
C SER A 87 2.78 12.13 0.19
N TYR A 88 3.95 12.47 0.69
CA TYR A 88 5.23 12.03 0.13
C TYR A 88 5.89 10.96 1.00
N ARG A 89 6.69 10.13 0.35
CA ARG A 89 7.59 9.14 0.96
C ARG A 89 9.00 9.47 0.53
N TYR A 90 9.92 9.58 1.48
CA TYR A 90 11.32 9.79 1.16
C TYR A 90 11.89 8.54 0.47
N THR A 91 12.73 8.76 -0.55
CA THR A 91 13.44 7.67 -1.24
C THR A 91 14.91 8.01 -1.42
N THR A 92 15.73 6.99 -1.60
CA THR A 92 17.15 7.13 -2.00
C THR A 92 17.31 7.18 -3.52
N ALA A 93 16.21 7.18 -4.27
CA ALA A 93 16.26 7.29 -5.72
C ALA A 93 16.61 8.74 -6.10
N ARG A 94 17.60 8.86 -6.97
CA ARG A 94 18.14 10.12 -7.46
C ARG A 94 17.25 10.70 -8.56
N ARG A 95 17.24 12.02 -8.73
CA ARG A 95 16.63 12.69 -9.89
C ARG A 95 17.10 12.05 -11.21
N GLY A 96 16.20 11.98 -12.19
CA GLY A 96 16.47 11.34 -13.48
C GLY A 96 16.46 9.79 -13.49
N SER A 97 16.41 9.12 -12.34
CA SER A 97 16.39 7.65 -12.27
C SER A 97 15.13 6.99 -12.85
N GLY A 98 14.06 7.77 -13.06
CA GLY A 98 12.73 7.26 -13.41
C GLY A 98 12.06 6.46 -12.28
N ARG A 99 12.58 6.52 -11.05
CA ARG A 99 12.07 5.78 -9.89
C ARG A 99 11.51 6.64 -8.76
N CYS A 100 11.56 7.96 -8.91
CA CYS A 100 11.03 8.93 -7.96
C CYS A 100 10.48 10.15 -8.70
N ILE A 101 9.53 10.82 -8.06
CA ILE A 101 8.92 12.06 -8.53
C ILE A 101 9.83 13.24 -8.19
N GLN A 102 10.04 14.09 -9.18
CA GLN A 102 10.69 15.38 -9.06
C GLN A 102 9.63 16.45 -8.86
N MET A 103 9.74 17.25 -7.80
CA MET A 103 8.90 18.43 -7.59
C MET A 103 9.30 19.56 -8.52
N TRP A 104 10.60 19.65 -8.84
CA TRP A 104 11.16 20.68 -9.69
C TRP A 104 11.82 20.06 -10.92
N PHE A 105 11.55 20.60 -12.11
CA PHE A 105 12.19 20.20 -13.36
C PHE A 105 12.02 21.29 -14.41
N ASP A 106 12.91 21.33 -15.40
CA ASP A 106 12.82 22.24 -16.53
C ASP A 106 11.76 21.74 -17.53
N PRO A 107 10.66 22.49 -17.76
CA PRO A 107 9.62 22.07 -18.69
C PRO A 107 10.11 21.97 -20.15
N ALA A 108 11.17 22.69 -20.53
CA ALA A 108 11.74 22.60 -21.87
C ALA A 108 12.38 21.23 -22.15
N GLN A 109 12.78 20.50 -21.10
CA GLN A 109 13.33 19.14 -21.18
C GLN A 109 12.24 18.05 -21.03
N GLY A 110 10.97 18.46 -20.96
CA GLY A 110 9.83 17.57 -20.76
C GLY A 110 9.60 17.19 -19.30
N ASN A 111 8.47 16.54 -19.02
CA ASN A 111 8.10 16.16 -17.66
C ASN A 111 8.67 14.77 -17.30
N PRO A 112 9.69 14.67 -16.42
CA PRO A 112 10.31 13.40 -16.07
C PRO A 112 9.38 12.47 -15.28
N ASN A 113 8.34 13.02 -14.65
CA ASN A 113 7.42 12.25 -13.81
C ASN A 113 6.51 11.33 -14.63
N VAL A 114 6.33 11.57 -15.93
CA VAL A 114 5.52 10.69 -16.80
C VAL A 114 6.08 9.26 -16.81
N ALA A 115 7.41 9.11 -16.92
CA ALA A 115 8.05 7.79 -16.89
C ALA A 115 7.88 7.11 -15.52
N VAL A 116 7.98 7.89 -14.44
CA VAL A 116 7.82 7.41 -13.06
C VAL A 116 6.40 6.90 -12.82
N ALA A 117 5.38 7.64 -13.28
CA ALA A 117 3.97 7.25 -13.19
C ALA A 117 3.72 5.90 -13.87
N LYS A 118 4.24 5.75 -15.10
CA LYS A 118 4.12 4.53 -15.90
C LYS A 118 4.80 3.36 -15.19
N TYR A 119 5.99 3.58 -14.64
CA TYR A 119 6.73 2.57 -13.89
C TYR A 119 5.94 2.05 -12.67
N TYR A 120 5.44 2.95 -11.81
CA TYR A 120 4.70 2.52 -10.61
C TYR A 120 3.31 1.95 -10.92
N SER A 121 2.64 2.45 -11.96
CA SER A 121 1.38 1.88 -12.45
C SER A 121 1.58 0.45 -12.97
N TRP A 122 2.63 0.22 -13.76
CA TRP A 122 3.01 -1.13 -14.21
C TRP A 122 3.35 -2.03 -13.03
N LYS A 123 4.26 -1.59 -12.14
CA LYS A 123 4.67 -2.35 -10.96
C LYS A 123 3.47 -2.78 -10.11
N LYS A 124 2.48 -1.90 -9.91
CA LYS A 124 1.26 -2.20 -9.15
C LYS A 124 0.43 -3.30 -9.82
N ARG A 125 0.23 -3.22 -11.14
CA ARG A 125 -0.50 -4.25 -11.91
C ARG A 125 0.22 -5.61 -11.92
N SER A 126 1.54 -5.61 -11.95
CA SER A 126 2.35 -6.83 -12.00
C SER A 126 2.65 -7.44 -10.63
N SER A 127 2.25 -6.79 -9.53
CA SER A 127 2.46 -7.32 -8.17
C SER A 127 1.39 -8.36 -7.83
N PRO A 128 1.72 -9.50 -7.18
CA PRO A 128 0.75 -10.55 -6.81
C PRO A 128 -0.42 -10.08 -5.95
N ALA A 129 -0.26 -8.96 -5.22
CA ALA A 129 -1.33 -8.32 -4.45
C ALA A 129 -2.47 -7.69 -5.31
N GLY A 130 -2.39 -7.79 -6.64
CA GLY A 130 -3.46 -7.40 -7.56
C GLY A 130 -4.29 -8.58 -8.09
N LEU A 131 -3.99 -9.81 -7.64
CA LEU A 131 -4.74 -11.04 -7.96
C LEU A 131 -5.39 -11.59 -6.68
N GLU A 132 -6.20 -10.77 -6.03
CA GLU A 132 -7.23 -11.26 -5.12
C GLU A 132 -8.59 -10.96 -5.78
N ASP A 133 -9.34 -12.04 -5.98
CA ASP A 133 -10.75 -12.14 -6.40
C ASP A 133 -11.14 -11.84 -7.85
N VAL A 134 -10.74 -12.72 -8.77
CA VAL A 134 -11.70 -13.33 -9.72
C VAL A 134 -11.31 -14.79 -9.91
N ALA A 135 -11.69 -15.65 -8.96
CA ALA A 135 -11.90 -17.05 -9.33
C ALA A 135 -13.16 -17.08 -10.22
N PRO A 136 -13.13 -17.68 -11.41
CA PRO A 136 -14.35 -17.96 -12.14
C PRO A 136 -15.16 -18.95 -11.28
N GLU A 137 -16.42 -18.63 -10.98
CA GLU A 137 -17.38 -19.62 -10.50
C GLU A 137 -17.42 -20.75 -11.54
N SER A 138 -16.70 -21.83 -11.25
CA SER A 138 -16.95 -23.11 -11.86
C SER A 138 -18.26 -23.60 -11.28
N ASP A 139 -19.32 -23.51 -12.09
CA ASP A 139 -20.59 -24.19 -11.87
C ASP A 139 -20.33 -25.69 -11.70
N HIS A 140 -20.08 -26.11 -10.46
CA HIS A 140 -20.14 -27.50 -10.08
C HIS A 140 -21.63 -27.82 -9.93
N ALA A 141 -22.21 -28.34 -11.01
CA ALA A 141 -23.48 -29.03 -10.94
C ALA A 141 -23.38 -30.15 -9.89
N VAL A 142 -23.94 -29.89 -8.71
CA VAL A 142 -24.13 -30.92 -7.69
C VAL A 142 -25.22 -31.84 -8.22
N CYS A 143 -24.82 -32.96 -8.82
CA CYS A 143 -25.74 -34.07 -9.08
C CYS A 143 -26.23 -34.59 -7.72
N ALA A 144 -27.38 -34.10 -7.28
CA ALA A 144 -28.10 -34.64 -6.15
C ALA A 144 -28.46 -36.10 -6.44
N LEU A 145 -27.81 -37.03 -5.74
CA LEU A 145 -28.21 -38.44 -5.78
C LEU A 145 -29.62 -38.56 -5.20
N PRO A 146 -30.54 -39.28 -5.86
CA PRO A 146 -31.91 -39.42 -5.39
C PRO A 146 -31.95 -40.14 -4.04
N TRP A 147 -32.86 -39.68 -3.17
CA TRP A 147 -33.06 -40.10 -1.77
C TRP A 147 -33.22 -41.62 -1.58
N SER A 148 -33.53 -42.36 -2.64
CA SER A 148 -33.69 -43.81 -2.63
C SER A 148 -32.40 -44.60 -2.32
N VAL A 149 -31.20 -44.00 -2.39
CA VAL A 149 -29.93 -44.71 -2.09
C VAL A 149 -29.56 -44.69 -0.59
N LEU A 150 -30.14 -43.79 0.22
CA LEU A 150 -29.82 -43.67 1.65
C LEU A 150 -30.57 -44.64 2.58
N VAL A 151 -31.44 -45.51 2.05
CA VAL A 151 -32.29 -46.40 2.87
C VAL A 151 -31.82 -47.86 2.89
N LEU A 152 -30.82 -48.25 2.08
CA LEU A 152 -30.34 -49.65 2.02
C LEU A 152 -29.01 -49.92 2.74
N LEU A 153 -28.50 -48.95 3.51
CA LEU A 153 -27.23 -49.08 4.23
C LEU A 153 -27.26 -49.57 5.70
N PRO A 154 -28.36 -50.08 6.30
CA PRO A 154 -28.27 -50.66 7.64
C PRO A 154 -28.67 -52.15 7.73
N LEU A 155 -28.23 -53.03 6.81
CA LEU A 155 -28.53 -54.48 6.95
C LEU A 155 -27.52 -55.45 6.30
N ALA A 156 -26.22 -55.13 6.29
CA ALA A 156 -25.16 -56.07 5.92
C ALA A 156 -23.93 -56.00 6.85
N LEU A 157 -24.11 -55.60 8.11
CA LEU A 157 -23.04 -55.54 9.13
C LEU A 157 -23.30 -56.49 10.31
N VAL A 158 -24.12 -57.53 10.10
CA VAL A 158 -24.29 -58.61 11.07
C VAL A 158 -23.99 -59.91 10.35
N LEU A 159 -22.99 -60.63 10.88
CA LEU A 159 -22.50 -61.95 10.47
C LEU A 159 -21.43 -61.94 9.36
N LEU A 160 -20.14 -61.83 9.73
CA LEU A 160 -19.19 -62.93 9.45
C LEU A 160 -17.96 -62.82 10.39
N PRO A 161 -17.52 -63.92 11.04
CA PRO A 161 -16.34 -63.95 11.88
C PRO A 161 -15.03 -64.15 11.08
N GLU A 162 -13.93 -63.81 11.76
CA GLU A 162 -12.53 -64.01 11.39
C GLU A 162 -12.21 -65.37 10.75
N ALA A 163 -11.45 -65.38 9.66
CA ALA A 163 -10.31 -66.30 9.46
C ALA A 163 -9.49 -66.00 8.19
N ALA A 164 -8.24 -65.55 8.44
CA ALA A 164 -6.98 -66.12 7.96
C ALA A 164 -6.46 -66.01 6.50
N ARG A 165 -5.13 -65.82 6.46
CA ARG A 165 -4.09 -65.98 5.40
C ARG A 165 -3.95 -64.82 4.40
N GLY A 166 -2.78 -64.24 4.12
CA GLY A 166 -1.39 -64.53 4.50
C GLY A 166 -0.44 -64.33 3.29
N CYS A 167 0.80 -63.91 3.58
CA CYS A 167 2.02 -63.83 2.75
C CYS A 167 2.26 -62.64 1.80
N GLY A 168 3.44 -62.03 1.96
CA GLY A 168 4.11 -61.25 0.91
C GLY A 168 5.06 -60.15 1.39
N SER A 169 6.19 -60.53 1.98
CA SER A 169 7.33 -59.62 2.25
C SER A 169 7.93 -59.08 0.97
N HIS A 170 8.31 -57.80 0.92
CA HIS A 170 9.57 -57.33 0.31
C HIS A 170 9.89 -55.93 0.84
N GLY A 171 11.10 -55.78 1.39
CA GLY A 171 11.62 -54.53 1.94
C GLY A 171 12.59 -53.80 1.02
N TRP A 172 13.14 -52.72 1.60
CA TRP A 172 14.19 -51.79 1.16
C TRP A 172 13.71 -50.67 0.21
N GLY A 173 14.07 -49.40 0.40
CA GLY A 173 14.98 -48.78 1.36
C GLY A 173 14.91 -47.25 1.22
N SER A 174 15.42 -46.56 2.23
CA SER A 174 15.47 -45.11 2.35
C SER A 174 16.41 -44.46 1.33
N LEU A 175 15.98 -43.33 0.75
CA LEU A 175 16.66 -42.02 0.73
C LEU A 175 15.68 -40.95 0.25
#